data_AF-A0A968KK53-F1
#
_entry.id   AF-A0A968KK53-F1
#
_cell.length_a   1.000
_cell.length_b   1.000
_cell.length_c   1.000
_cell.angle_alpha   90.00
_cell.angle_beta   90.00
_cell.angle_gamma   90.00
#
_symmetry.space_group_name_H-M   'P 1'
#
loop_
_entity.id
_entity.type
_entity.pdbx_description
1 polymer ?
#
loop_
_entity_poly.entity_id
_entity_poly.type
_entity_poly.pdbx_seq_one_letter_code
_entity_poly.pdbx_strand_id
1 'polypeptide(L)' 'MLDRFRAGLSADLVGLPLREQMRLTRYGIRVGNIFTTPLHFTKLWVERTSAGIRILFVDQDRAGLGRSLVAVQSGFRR' A
#
# COMPACT_ATOMS: atom_id res chain seq x y z
N MET A 1 -6.01 23.90 -11.39
CA MET A 1 -6.53 23.44 -10.08
C MET A 1 -6.30 21.94 -9.93
N LEU A 2 -5.05 21.51 -9.75
CA LEU A 2 -4.67 20.12 -9.35
C LEU A 2 -3.21 20.08 -8.80
N ASP A 3 -2.67 21.20 -8.29
CA ASP A 3 -1.31 21.29 -7.74
C ASP A 3 -1.27 21.14 -6.21
N ARG A 4 -1.84 20.06 -5.65
CA ARG A 4 -1.89 19.88 -4.19
C ARG A 4 -1.53 18.48 -3.66
N PHE A 5 -0.67 17.75 -4.37
CA PHE A 5 -0.07 16.52 -3.82
C PHE A 5 1.44 16.42 -4.11
N ARG A 6 2.18 17.50 -3.87
CA ARG A 6 3.65 17.47 -3.85
C ARG A 6 4.15 17.85 -2.46
N ALA A 7 3.91 16.96 -1.50
CA ALA A 7 4.60 16.96 -0.21
C ALA A 7 5.52 15.73 -0.21
N GLY A 8 6.82 16.00 -0.08
CA GLY A 8 7.90 15.10 -0.47
C GLY A 8 7.91 13.75 0.22
N LEU A 9 8.03 12.71 -0.58
CA LEU A 9 8.68 11.46 -0.22
C LEU A 9 9.55 11.14 -1.43
N SER A 10 10.87 11.02 -1.23
CA SER A 10 11.71 10.30 -2.17
C SER A 10 10.97 8.99 -2.46
N ALA A 11 10.58 8.76 -3.72
CA ALA A 11 9.93 7.52 -4.10
C ALA A 11 10.98 6.43 -4.00
N ASP A 12 11.18 5.91 -2.78
CA ASP A 12 12.27 4.99 -2.48
C ASP A 12 12.06 3.73 -3.29
N LEU A 13 13.04 3.49 -4.17
CA LEU A 13 13.10 2.30 -4.99
C LEU A 13 13.72 1.20 -4.14
N VAL A 14 12.91 0.21 -3.81
CA VAL A 14 13.40 -1.04 -3.23
C VAL A 14 13.83 -1.93 -4.38
N GLY A 15 15.15 -2.03 -4.59
CA GLY A 15 15.72 -2.96 -5.55
C GLY A 15 15.47 -4.41 -5.14
N LEU A 16 15.01 -5.23 -6.08
CA LEU A 16 14.77 -6.65 -5.84
C LEU A 16 15.75 -7.50 -6.66
N PRO A 17 16.30 -8.60 -6.12
CA PRO A 17 17.11 -9.53 -6.89
C PRO A 17 16.27 -10.19 -7.99
N LEU A 18 16.93 -10.63 -9.07
CA LEU A 18 16.26 -11.22 -10.25
C LEU A 18 15.28 -12.35 -9.89
N ARG A 19 15.63 -13.17 -8.89
CA ARG A 19 14.76 -14.27 -8.42
C ARG A 19 13.41 -13.75 -7.88
N GLU A 20 13.41 -12.67 -7.13
CA GLU A 20 12.19 -12.07 -6.57
C GLU A 20 11.39 -11.34 -7.64
N GLN A 21 12.08 -10.64 -8.54
CA GLN A 21 11.45 -10.04 -9.72
C GLN A 21 10.70 -11.07 -10.57
N MET A 22 11.29 -12.24 -10.78
CA MET A 22 10.65 -13.36 -11.50
C MET A 22 9.45 -13.94 -10.75
N ARG A 23 9.47 -13.95 -9.40
CA ARG A 23 8.31 -14.37 -8.61
C ARG A 23 7.12 -13.44 -8.83
N LEU A 24 7.34 -12.12 -8.78
CA LEU A 24 6.28 -11.12 -9.03
C LEU A 24 5.63 -11.32 -10.41
N THR A 25 6.43 -11.54 -11.45
CA THR A 25 5.91 -11.84 -12.80
C THR A 25 5.05 -13.10 -12.84
N ARG A 26 5.45 -14.17 -12.13
CA ARG A 26 4.64 -15.41 -12.05
C ARG A 26 3.28 -15.19 -11.38
N TYR A 27 3.21 -14.26 -10.41
CA TYR A 27 1.94 -13.85 -9.80
C TYR A 27 1.17 -12.81 -10.63
N GLY A 28 1.60 -12.53 -11.86
CA GLY A 28 0.94 -11.57 -12.75
C GLY A 28 1.24 -10.10 -12.44
N ILE A 29 2.17 -9.82 -11.51
CA ILE A 29 2.59 -8.47 -11.16
C ILE A 29 3.71 -8.04 -12.11
N ARG A 30 3.31 -7.42 -13.23
CA ARG A 30 4.20 -7.00 -14.33
C ARG A 30 4.74 -5.59 -14.10
N VAL A 31 5.82 -5.23 -14.80
CA VAL A 31 6.37 -3.86 -14.79
C VAL A 31 5.31 -2.86 -15.23
N GLY A 32 5.17 -1.77 -14.47
CA GLY A 32 4.11 -0.76 -14.64
C GLY A 32 2.83 -1.07 -13.86
N ASN A 33 2.66 -2.27 -13.29
CA ASN A 33 1.51 -2.54 -12.43
C ASN A 33 1.58 -1.67 -11.18
N ILE A 34 0.49 -0.96 -10.90
CA ILE A 34 0.25 -0.26 -9.64
C ILE A 34 -0.75 -1.06 -8.83
N PHE A 35 -0.43 -1.34 -7.58
CA PHE A 35 -1.29 -2.09 -6.69
C PHE A 35 -1.15 -1.60 -5.25
N THR A 36 -2.13 -1.94 -4.42
CA THR A 36 -2.07 -1.65 -2.99
C THR A 36 -1.73 -2.90 -2.20
N THR A 37 -0.83 -2.80 -1.23
CA THR A 37 -0.52 -3.88 -0.30
C THR A 37 -0.59 -3.37 1.13
N PRO A 38 -1.20 -4.12 2.06
CA PRO A 38 -1.09 -3.81 3.48
C PRO A 38 0.34 -4.10 3.97
N LEU A 39 0.87 -3.22 4.80
CA LEU A 39 2.08 -3.42 5.59
C LEU A 39 1.79 -2.93 7.01
N HIS A 40 1.62 -3.87 7.95
CA HIS A 40 1.12 -3.58 9.30
C HIS A 40 -0.18 -2.75 9.29
N PHE A 41 -0.19 -1.59 9.96
CA PHE A 41 -1.31 -0.64 10.04
C PHE A 41 -1.30 0.40 8.90
N THR A 42 -0.58 0.12 7.82
CA THR A 42 -0.37 1.08 6.72
C THR A 42 -0.72 0.41 5.40
N LYS A 43 -1.46 1.12 4.55
CA LYS A 43 -1.74 0.67 3.18
C LYS A 43 -0.77 1.38 2.23
N LEU A 44 0.04 0.60 1.54
CA LEU A 44 1.03 1.12 0.60
C LEU A 44 0.48 1.05 -0.81
N TRP A 45 0.62 2.14 -1.56
CA TRP A 45 0.49 2.16 -3.01
C TRP A 45 1.86 1.97 -3.61
N VAL A 46 2.02 0.91 -4.39
CA VAL A 46 3.31 0.49 -4.92
C VAL A 46 3.22 0.26 -6.41
N GLU A 47 4.31 0.55 -7.10
CA GLU A 47 4.49 0.26 -8.51
C GLU A 47 5.59 -0.78 -8.70
N ARG A 48 5.34 -1.77 -9.55
CA ARG A 48 6.37 -2.68 -10.01
C ARG A 48 7.24 -1.98 -11.08
N THR A 49 8.53 -1.84 -10.82
CA THR A 49 9.50 -1.28 -11.77
C THR A 49 10.38 -2.39 -12.39
N SER A 50 11.24 -2.06 -13.34
CA SER A 50 12.23 -3.01 -13.89
C SER A 50 13.31 -3.41 -12.90
N ALA A 51 13.54 -2.63 -11.84
CA ALA A 51 14.56 -2.89 -10.82
C ALA A 51 13.98 -3.49 -9.52
N GLY A 52 12.67 -3.35 -9.28
CA GLY A 52 12.08 -3.76 -8.01
C GLY A 52 10.70 -3.18 -7.80
N ILE A 53 10.49 -2.56 -6.63
CA ILE A 53 9.23 -1.92 -6.26
C ILE A 53 9.49 -0.46 -5.91
N ARG A 54 8.65 0.44 -6.40
CA ARG A 54 8.65 1.87 -6.04
C ARG A 54 7.43 2.16 -5.18
N ILE A 55 7.64 2.79 -4.02
CA ILE A 55 6.56 3.26 -3.17
C ILE A 55 6.07 4.60 -3.73
N LEU A 56 4.78 4.68 -4.06
CA LEU A 56 4.15 5.89 -4.59
C LEU A 56 3.51 6.71 -3.48
N PHE A 57 2.77 6.05 -2.58
CA PHE A 57 2.04 6.68 -1.50
C PHE A 57 1.89 5.74 -0.31
N VAL A 58 1.91 6.32 0.89
CA VAL A 58 1.78 5.62 2.16
C VAL A 58 0.52 6.14 2.85
N ASP A 59 -0.50 5.31 2.91
CA ASP A 59 -1.73 5.60 3.64
C ASP A 59 -1.63 5.01 5.04
N GLN A 60 -1.15 5.83 5.99
CA GLN A 60 -1.06 5.44 7.38
C GLN A 60 -2.44 5.54 8.01
N ASP A 61 -3.01 4.41 8.39
CA ASP A 61 -4.21 4.43 9.21
C ASP A 61 -3.84 4.98 10.59
N ARG A 62 -4.23 6.23 10.86
CA ARG A 62 -4.05 6.88 12.16
C ARG A 62 -5.00 6.32 13.23
N ALA A 63 -5.72 5.22 12.96
CA ALA A 63 -6.63 4.58 13.90
C ALA A 63 -5.95 3.84 15.08
N GLY A 64 -4.63 3.93 15.25
CA GLY A 64 -3.90 3.31 16.37
C GLY A 64 -3.90 4.10 17.70
N LEU A 65 -4.34 5.37 17.73
CA LEU A 65 -4.37 6.20 18.95
C LEU A 65 -5.66 7.02 19.10
N GLY A 66 -6.76 6.51 18.55
CA GLY A 66 -8.04 7.22 18.64
C GLY A 66 -9.20 6.28 18.45
N ARG A 67 -9.84 5.93 19.58
CA ARG A 67 -11.18 5.36 19.71
C ARG A 67 -11.26 3.84 19.61
N SER A 68 -11.14 3.23 20.79
CA SER A 68 -12.20 2.31 21.26
C SER A 68 -13.56 2.84 20.80
N LEU A 69 -14.28 2.08 19.97
CA LEU A 69 -15.73 2.10 19.76
C LEU A 69 -16.07 1.06 18.68
N VAL A 70 -16.12 -0.22 19.05
CA VAL A 70 -17.12 -1.11 18.42
C VAL A 70 -18.29 -1.12 19.38
N ALA A 71 -19.30 -0.35 18.98
CA ALA A 71 -20.61 -0.36 19.58
C ALA A 71 -21.17 -1.80 19.57
N VAL A 72 -21.68 -2.21 20.72
CA VAL A 72 -22.64 -3.30 20.87
C VAL A 72 -23.80 -3.03 19.90
N GLN A 73 -23.83 -3.69 18.75
CA GLN A 73 -25.08 -3.84 18.01
C GLN A 73 -25.89 -4.94 18.70
N SER A 74 -26.69 -4.45 19.63
CA SER A 74 -27.84 -5.13 20.19
C SER A 74 -28.83 -5.55 19.09
N GLY A 75 -29.36 -6.77 19.23
CA GLY A 75 -30.73 -7.11 18.91
C GLY A 75 -31.15 -7.16 17.44
N PHE A 76 -31.23 -8.38 16.89
CA PHE A 76 -32.27 -8.70 15.92
C PHE A 76 -33.05 -9.93 16.41
N ARG A 77 -34.24 -9.66 16.95
CA ARG A 77 -35.30 -10.64 17.13
C ARG A 77 -35.82 -11.06 15.75
N ARG A 78 -36.04 -12.36 15.55
CA ARG A 78 -37.33 -12.90 15.09
C ARG A 78 -37.63 -14.17 15.86
#